data_AF-A0A662KFJ7-F1
#
_entry.id   AF-A0A662KFJ7-F1
#
_cell.length_a   1.000
_cell.length_b   1.000
_cell.length_c   1.000
_cell.angle_alpha   90.00
_cell.angle_beta   90.00
_cell.angle_gamma   90.00
#
_symmetry.space_group_name_H-M   'P 1'
#
loop_
_entity.id
_entity.type
_entity.pdbx_description
1 polymer ?
#
loop_
_entity_poly.entity_id
_entity_poly.type
_entity_poly.pdbx_seq_one_letter_code
_entity_poly.pdbx_strand_id
1 'polypeptide(L)'
;MDKKIILKNGVRIFRPIEVQKLISSIPKIEYRDKFEALLFTGCRYSEMQWLYKHPDNFLGNSILMPSMKPQARHKERYIRLNHHGQRAVTYFLRSKRNLPAYPGWDENLKRWCEYAGIPGDGVCCKSTRKTWESWL
;
A
#
# COMPACT_ATOMS: atom_id res chain seq x y z
N MET A 1 18.70 15.15 15.61
CA MET A 1 17.40 14.84 16.27
C MET A 1 16.97 13.46 15.83
N ASP A 2 17.05 12.47 16.71
CA ASP A 2 16.40 11.17 16.50
C ASP A 2 14.89 11.40 16.41
N LYS A 3 14.37 11.38 15.17
CA LYS A 3 12.92 11.51 14.97
C LYS A 3 12.27 10.19 15.39
N LYS A 4 11.69 10.21 16.59
CA LYS A 4 10.91 9.10 17.15
C LYS A 4 9.95 8.53 16.08
N ILE A 5 9.95 7.20 15.99
CA ILE A 5 9.06 6.43 15.12
C ILE A 5 7.59 6.72 15.47
N ILE A 6 6.70 6.62 14.48
CA ILE A 6 5.26 6.80 14.68
C ILE A 6 4.57 5.44 14.57
N LEU A 7 3.89 5.03 15.64
CA LEU A 7 3.13 3.78 15.71
C LEU A 7 1.65 4.05 15.99
N LYS A 8 0.76 3.36 15.28
CA LYS A 8 -0.68 3.31 15.59
C LYS A 8 -1.10 1.86 15.76
N ASN A 9 -1.51 1.48 16.96
CA ASN A 9 -1.86 0.10 17.34
C ASN A 9 -0.76 -0.90 16.95
N GLY A 10 0.51 -0.55 17.22
CA GLY A 10 1.67 -1.37 16.87
C GLY A 10 2.08 -1.37 15.40
N VAL A 11 1.35 -0.66 14.52
CA VAL A 11 1.68 -0.56 13.09
C VAL A 11 2.43 0.74 12.79
N ARG A 12 3.53 0.63 12.05
CA ARG A 12 4.34 1.76 11.61
C ARG A 12 3.59 2.67 10.65
N ILE A 13 3.64 3.97 10.94
CA ILE A 13 3.28 5.07 10.04
C ILE A 13 4.57 5.70 9.54
N PHE A 14 4.69 5.85 8.23
CA PHE A 14 5.84 6.50 7.60
C PHE A 14 5.58 8.00 7.44
N ARG A 15 6.63 8.80 7.62
CA ARG A 15 6.66 10.22 7.28
C ARG A 15 6.84 10.37 5.76
N PRO A 16 6.46 11.51 5.16
CA PRO A 16 6.66 11.74 3.72
C PRO A 16 8.10 11.48 3.24
N ILE A 17 9.10 11.95 4.01
CA ILE A 17 10.51 11.70 3.69
C ILE A 17 10.92 10.23 3.82
N GLU A 18 10.31 9.46 4.74
CA GLU A 18 10.55 8.02 4.89
C GLU A 18 9.98 7.26 3.69
N VAL A 19 8.80 7.65 3.22
CA VAL A 19 8.19 7.08 2.00
C VAL A 19 9.07 7.33 0.77
N GLN A 20 9.59 8.55 0.59
CA GLN A 20 10.48 8.85 -0.54
C GLN A 20 11.75 7.99 -0.51
N LYS A 21 12.37 7.84 0.68
CA LYS A 21 13.53 6.96 0.87
C LYS A 21 13.20 5.50 0.60
N LEU A 22 12.05 5.01 1.09
CA LEU A 22 11.59 3.65 0.83
C LEU A 22 11.41 3.38 -0.66
N ILE A 23 10.66 4.21 -1.37
CA ILE A 23 10.43 4.05 -2.82
C ILE A 23 11.77 3.98 -3.58
N SER A 24 12.72 4.83 -3.21
CA SER A 24 14.07 4.86 -3.80
C SER A 24 14.88 3.60 -3.49
N SER A 25 14.64 2.97 -2.33
CA SER A 25 15.39 1.80 -1.85
C SER A 25 14.80 0.47 -2.31
N ILE A 26 13.56 0.44 -2.81
CA ILE A 26 12.97 -0.76 -3.39
C ILE A 26 13.72 -1.09 -4.68
N PRO A 27 14.31 -2.29 -4.84
CA PRO A 27 15.23 -2.56 -5.95
C PRO A 27 14.53 -2.83 -7.29
N LYS A 28 13.31 -3.39 -7.27
CA LYS A 28 12.58 -3.74 -8.50
C LYS A 28 11.43 -2.77 -8.75
N ILE A 29 11.33 -2.27 -9.98
CA ILE A 29 10.25 -1.36 -10.38
C ILE A 29 8.86 -1.94 -10.09
N GLU A 30 8.66 -3.23 -10.36
CA GLU A 30 7.38 -3.91 -10.09
C GLU A 30 6.98 -3.87 -8.61
N TYR A 31 7.95 -3.90 -7.69
CA TYR A 31 7.68 -3.75 -6.26
C TYR A 31 7.44 -2.30 -5.85
N ARG A 32 8.05 -1.32 -6.55
CA ARG A 32 7.74 0.10 -6.38
C ARG A 32 6.30 0.37 -6.76
N ASP A 33 5.87 -0.11 -7.93
CA ASP A 33 4.49 0.06 -8.41
C ASP A 33 3.48 -0.55 -7.42
N LYS A 34 3.76 -1.75 -6.90
CA LYS A 34 2.95 -2.40 -5.86
C LYS A 34 2.89 -1.58 -4.56
N PHE A 35 4.03 -1.05 -4.12
CA PHE A 35 4.11 -0.22 -2.92
C PHE A 35 3.32 1.09 -3.08
N GLU A 36 3.52 1.79 -4.20
CA GLU A 36 2.80 3.02 -4.54
C GLU A 36 1.29 2.77 -4.63
N ALA A 37 0.87 1.67 -5.27
CA ALA A 37 -0.54 1.34 -5.39
C ALA A 37 -1.17 1.05 -4.01
N LEU A 38 -0.47 0.35 -3.12
CA LEU A 38 -0.93 0.16 -1.74
C LEU A 38 -1.01 1.47 -0.95
N LEU A 39 -0.04 2.37 -1.14
CA LEU A 39 0.02 3.66 -0.45
C LEU A 39 -1.10 4.59 -0.95
N PHE A 40 -1.12 4.93 -2.24
CA PHE A 40 -1.99 5.97 -2.78
C PHE A 40 -3.47 5.58 -2.86
N THR A 41 -3.80 4.29 -2.76
CA THR A 41 -5.20 3.84 -2.67
C THR A 41 -5.71 3.78 -1.23
N GLY A 42 -4.81 3.64 -0.24
CA GLY A 42 -5.19 3.30 1.13
C GLY A 42 -5.97 1.99 1.26
N CYS A 43 -6.00 1.13 0.23
CA CYS A 43 -6.68 -0.15 0.27
C CYS A 43 -6.07 -1.07 1.33
N ARG A 44 -6.87 -2.03 1.83
CA ARG A 44 -6.27 -3.16 2.53
C ARG A 44 -5.45 -3.99 1.56
N TYR A 45 -4.44 -4.67 2.07
CA TYR A 45 -3.60 -5.51 1.24
C TYR A 45 -4.40 -6.62 0.51
N SER A 46 -5.35 -7.25 1.20
CA SER A 46 -6.26 -8.23 0.57
C SER A 46 -7.17 -7.62 -0.51
N GLU A 47 -7.58 -6.36 -0.34
CA GLU A 47 -8.40 -5.64 -1.33
C GLU A 47 -7.59 -5.38 -2.60
N MET A 48 -6.31 -5.02 -2.49
CA MET A 48 -5.42 -4.89 -3.66
C MET A 48 -5.13 -6.23 -4.32
N GLN A 49 -4.96 -7.31 -3.54
CA GLN A 49 -4.83 -8.66 -4.09
C GLN A 49 -6.07 -9.08 -4.88
N TRP A 50 -7.25 -8.70 -4.39
CA TRP A 50 -8.52 -8.97 -5.08
C TRP A 50 -8.67 -8.11 -6.34
N LEU A 51 -8.33 -6.82 -6.27
CA LEU A 51 -8.39 -5.91 -7.42
C LEU A 51 -7.54 -6.41 -8.59
N TYR A 52 -6.34 -6.95 -8.32
CA TYR A 52 -5.51 -7.55 -9.36
C TYR A 52 -6.22 -8.68 -10.12
N LYS A 53 -7.09 -9.44 -9.43
CA LYS A 53 -7.88 -10.52 -10.04
C LYS A 53 -9.16 -10.03 -10.71
N HIS A 54 -9.56 -8.78 -10.46
CA HIS A 54 -10.79 -8.15 -10.96
C HIS A 54 -10.46 -6.74 -11.48
N PRO A 55 -9.62 -6.62 -12.53
CA PRO A 55 -9.12 -5.32 -13.00
C PRO A 55 -10.23 -4.39 -13.51
N ASP A 56 -11.36 -4.93 -13.97
CA ASP A 56 -12.53 -4.17 -14.44
C ASP A 56 -13.13 -3.27 -13.36
N ASN A 57 -12.84 -3.54 -12.09
CA ASN A 57 -13.25 -2.69 -10.97
C ASN A 57 -12.43 -1.39 -10.87
N PHE A 58 -11.36 -1.23 -11.64
CA PHE A 58 -10.64 0.03 -11.77
C PHE A 58 -11.22 0.86 -12.92
N LEU A 59 -11.96 1.92 -12.55
CA LEU A 59 -12.71 2.77 -13.47
C LEU A 59 -11.91 3.99 -13.95
N GLY A 60 -10.57 3.90 -13.93
CA GLY A 60 -9.66 5.00 -14.27
C GLY A 60 -9.44 6.00 -13.14
N ASN A 61 -10.50 6.65 -12.63
CA ASN A 61 -10.39 7.65 -11.54
C ASN A 61 -10.80 7.12 -10.15
N SER A 62 -11.30 5.88 -10.09
CA SER A 62 -11.78 5.27 -8.87
C SER A 62 -11.74 3.75 -8.96
N ILE A 63 -11.81 3.10 -7.80
CA ILE A 63 -11.96 1.65 -7.69
C ILE A 63 -13.30 1.35 -7.04
N LEU A 64 -14.13 0.53 -7.69
CA LEU A 64 -15.33 -0.04 -7.08
C LEU A 64 -14.92 -1.28 -6.27
N MET A 65 -14.89 -1.17 -4.94
CA MET A 65 -14.41 -2.22 -4.06
C MET A 65 -15.57 -2.87 -3.31
N PRO A 66 -15.80 -4.19 -3.46
CA PRO A 66 -16.79 -4.89 -2.65
C PRO A 66 -16.34 -4.93 -1.18
N SER A 67 -17.32 -5.01 -0.29
CA SER A 67 -17.04 -5.32 1.11
C SER A 67 -16.64 -6.79 1.24
N MET A 68 -15.44 -7.02 1.76
CA MET A 68 -15.00 -8.35 2.18
C MET A 68 -15.51 -8.75 3.57
N LYS A 69 -16.26 -7.86 4.25
CA LYS A 69 -16.87 -8.18 5.54
C LYS A 69 -18.24 -8.83 5.31
N PRO A 70 -18.52 -10.00 5.94
CA PRO A 70 -19.80 -10.71 5.77
C PRO A 70 -21.03 -9.87 6.15
N GLN A 71 -20.90 -9.04 7.18
CA GLN A 71 -22.01 -8.25 7.76
C GLN A 71 -21.86 -6.74 7.50
N ALA A 72 -21.37 -6.35 6.31
CA ALA A 72 -21.29 -4.93 5.99
C ALA A 72 -22.65 -4.35 5.57
N ARG A 73 -23.03 -3.24 6.20
CA ARG A 73 -24.22 -2.44 5.83
C ARG A 73 -24.20 -2.03 4.36
N HIS A 74 -23.04 -1.63 3.86
CA HIS A 74 -22.82 -1.30 2.44
C HIS A 74 -21.98 -2.41 1.80
N LYS A 75 -22.51 -3.01 0.73
CA LYS A 75 -21.87 -4.13 0.04
C LYS A 75 -20.68 -3.72 -0.82
N GLU A 76 -20.54 -2.43 -1.11
CA GLU A 76 -19.48 -1.88 -1.95
C GLU A 76 -19.17 -0.43 -1.56
N ARG A 77 -18.01 0.07 -2.01
CA ARG A 77 -17.61 1.46 -1.87
C ARG A 77 -16.74 1.91 -3.04
N TYR A 78 -16.79 3.19 -3.36
CA TYR A 78 -15.85 3.82 -4.27
C TYR A 78 -14.62 4.31 -3.52
N ILE A 79 -13.44 3.97 -4.03
CA ILE A 79 -12.16 4.54 -3.59
C ILE A 79 -11.74 5.55 -4.65
N ARG A 80 -11.85 6.84 -4.34
CA ARG A 80 -11.48 7.92 -5.27
C ARG A 80 -9.96 8.07 -5.31
N LEU A 81 -9.41 8.24 -6.51
CA LEU A 81 -7.97 8.32 -6.73
C LEU A 81 -7.57 9.68 -7.28
N ASN A 82 -6.54 10.27 -6.67
CA ASN A 82 -5.80 11.38 -7.27
C ASN A 82 -4.93 10.88 -8.44
N HIS A 83 -4.29 11.80 -9.16
CA HIS A 83 -3.47 11.44 -10.33
C HIS A 83 -2.36 10.41 -10.01
N HIS A 84 -1.72 10.51 -8.84
CA HIS A 84 -0.72 9.52 -8.39
C HIS A 84 -1.32 8.14 -8.17
N GLY A 85 -2.50 8.06 -7.54
CA GLY A 85 -3.24 6.81 -7.35
C GLY A 85 -3.67 6.17 -8.67
N GLN A 86 -4.14 6.96 -9.64
CA GLN A 86 -4.52 6.46 -10.96
C GLN A 86 -3.32 5.84 -11.68
N ARG A 87 -2.17 6.53 -11.69
CA ARG A 87 -0.92 6.01 -12.25
C ARG A 87 -0.48 4.73 -11.54
N ALA A 88 -0.44 4.76 -10.21
CA ALA A 88 0.05 3.63 -9.42
C ALA A 88 -0.80 2.37 -9.60
N VAL A 89 -2.13 2.51 -9.62
CA VAL A 89 -3.05 1.39 -9.86
C VAL A 89 -2.89 0.86 -11.29
N THR A 90 -2.75 1.75 -12.28
CA THR A 90 -2.51 1.35 -13.68
C THR A 90 -1.25 0.50 -13.81
N TYR A 91 -0.13 0.89 -13.20
CA TYR A 91 1.11 0.12 -13.24
C TYR A 91 1.03 -1.17 -12.44
N PHE A 92 0.36 -1.14 -11.28
CA PHE A 92 0.08 -2.34 -10.51
C PHE A 92 -0.71 -3.39 -11.31
N LEU A 93 -1.78 -3.00 -12.01
CA LEU A 93 -2.58 -3.92 -12.81
C LEU A 93 -1.86 -4.43 -14.07
N ARG A 94 -0.85 -3.71 -14.55
CA ARG A 94 0.05 -4.15 -15.63
C ARG A 94 1.20 -5.04 -15.14
N SER A 95 1.38 -5.19 -13.83
CA SER A 95 2.45 -6.02 -13.29
C SER A 95 2.24 -7.49 -13.65
N LYS A 96 3.34 -8.23 -13.82
CA LYS A 96 3.29 -9.65 -14.24
C LYS A 96 2.73 -10.56 -13.15
N ARG A 97 2.82 -10.15 -11.89
CA ARG A 97 2.41 -10.94 -10.74
C ARG A 97 1.65 -10.09 -9.75
N ASN A 98 0.68 -10.70 -9.08
CA ASN A 98 -0.02 -10.10 -7.96
C ASN A 98 0.95 -9.76 -6.80
N LEU A 99 0.44 -9.06 -5.80
CA LEU A 99 1.05 -8.92 -4.48
C LEU A 99 1.34 -10.31 -3.87
N PRO A 100 2.54 -10.53 -3.29
CA PRO A 100 2.89 -11.79 -2.63
C PRO A 100 2.03 -12.03 -1.38
N ALA A 101 2.18 -13.18 -0.74
CA ALA A 101 1.57 -13.43 0.57
C ALA A 101 2.07 -12.43 1.63
N TYR A 102 1.29 -12.20 2.69
CA TYR A 102 1.64 -11.24 3.74
C TYR A 102 3.05 -11.41 4.31
N PRO A 103 3.52 -12.62 4.68
CA PRO A 103 4.85 -12.76 5.28
C PRO A 103 5.96 -12.32 4.34
N GLY A 104 5.84 -12.65 3.04
CA GLY A 104 6.83 -12.26 2.04
C GLY A 104 6.82 -10.75 1.76
N TRP A 105 5.67 -10.08 1.87
CA TRP A 105 5.65 -8.62 1.77
C TRP A 105 6.21 -7.94 3.01
N ASP A 106 5.87 -8.44 4.21
CA ASP A 106 6.34 -7.91 5.47
C ASP A 106 7.88 -8.00 5.56
N GLU A 107 8.46 -9.13 5.17
CA GLU A 107 9.91 -9.32 5.13
C GLU A 107 10.57 -8.37 4.13
N ASN A 108 10.03 -8.26 2.92
CA ASN A 108 10.53 -7.33 1.92
C ASN A 108 10.47 -5.88 2.41
N LEU A 109 9.37 -5.47 3.04
CA LEU A 109 9.20 -4.10 3.50
C LEU A 109 10.18 -3.76 4.63
N LYS A 110 10.44 -4.69 5.56
CA LYS A 110 11.47 -4.53 6.60
C LYS A 110 12.87 -4.41 5.97
N ARG A 111 13.19 -5.27 5.01
CA ARG A 111 14.46 -5.21 4.27
C ARG A 111 14.64 -3.88 3.54
N TRP A 112 13.59 -3.35 2.93
CA TRP A 112 13.65 -2.05 2.26
C TRP A 112 13.75 -0.88 3.25
N CYS A 113 13.18 -0.99 4.45
CA CYS A 113 13.43 -0.04 5.54
C CYS A 113 14.91 -0.03 5.94
N GLU A 114 15.53 -1.20 6.09
CA GLU A 114 16.97 -1.31 6.39
C GLU A 114 17.82 -0.63 5.31
N TYR A 115 17.55 -0.91 4.03
CA TYR A 115 18.23 -0.26 2.90
C TYR A 115 18.06 1.27 2.91
N ALA A 116 16.92 1.76 3.38
CA ALA A 116 16.60 3.18 3.47
C ALA A 116 17.12 3.86 4.75
N GLY A 117 17.74 3.12 5.67
CA GLY A 117 18.13 3.61 6.99
C GLY A 117 16.93 4.02 7.86
N ILE A 118 15.81 3.29 7.75
CA ILE A 118 14.57 3.52 8.49
C ILE A 118 14.38 2.39 9.52
N PRO A 119 14.06 2.69 10.79
CA PRO A 119 13.77 1.65 11.78
C PRO A 119 12.59 0.75 11.37
N GLY A 120 12.79 -0.56 11.49
CA GLY A 120 11.83 -1.61 11.09
C GLY A 120 10.68 -1.87 12.06
N ASP A 121 10.67 -1.21 13.22
CA ASP A 121 9.68 -1.43 14.29
C ASP A 121 8.23 -1.22 13.80
N GLY A 122 7.38 -2.22 14.01
CA GLY A 122 5.95 -2.17 13.64
C GLY A 122 5.68 -2.18 12.13
N VAL A 123 6.70 -2.35 11.29
CA VAL A 123 6.56 -2.38 9.82
C VAL A 123 5.90 -3.68 9.38
N CYS A 124 4.81 -3.55 8.63
CA CYS A 124 4.10 -4.67 8.00
C CYS A 124 3.26 -4.19 6.80
N CYS A 125 2.57 -5.11 6.12
CA CYS A 125 1.69 -4.85 4.98
C CYS A 125 0.56 -3.84 5.26
N LYS A 126 0.24 -3.59 6.54
CA LYS A 126 -0.74 -2.58 6.96
C LYS A 126 -0.15 -1.16 7.01
N SER A 127 1.18 -1.02 7.00
CA SER A 127 1.86 0.27 7.17
C SER A 127 1.55 1.26 6.06
N THR A 128 1.43 0.83 4.80
CA THR A 128 1.07 1.71 3.67
C THR A 128 -0.32 2.32 3.87
N ARG A 129 -1.33 1.49 4.16
CA ARG A 129 -2.69 1.96 4.48
C ARG A 129 -2.70 2.89 5.69
N LYS A 130 -2.05 2.52 6.78
CA LYS A 130 -2.01 3.34 8.00
C LYS A 130 -1.30 4.67 7.78
N THR A 131 -0.27 4.68 6.94
CA THR A 131 0.41 5.89 6.50
C THR A 131 -0.54 6.79 5.75
N TRP A 132 -1.21 6.28 4.72
CA TRP A 132 -2.17 7.06 3.92
C TRP A 132 -3.33 7.60 4.75
N GLU A 133 -3.93 6.76 5.61
CA GLU A 133 -4.98 7.17 6.56
C GLU A 133 -4.53 8.26 7.55
N SER A 134 -3.23 8.44 7.78
CA SER A 134 -2.70 9.43 8.72
C SER A 134 -2.28 10.74 8.04
N TRP A 135 -2.22 10.77 6.71
CA TRP A 135 -1.86 11.96 5.93
C TRP A 135 -3.08 12.72 5.41
N LEU A 136 -4.26 12.10 5.46
CA LEU A 136 -5.56 12.65 5.09
C LEU A 136 -6.39 12.93 6.35
#